data_AF-A0A497IBW2-F1
#
_entry.id   AF-A0A497IBW2-F1
#
_cell.length_a   1.000
_cell.length_b   1.000
_cell.length_c   1.000
_cell.angle_alpha   90.00
_cell.angle_beta   90.00
_cell.angle_gamma   90.00
#
_symmetry.space_group_name_H-M   'P 1'
#
loop_
_entity.id
_entity.type
_entity.pdbx_description
1 polymer ?
#
loop_
_entity_poly.entity_id
_entity_poly.type
_entity_poly.pdbx_seq_one_letter_code
_entity_poly.pdbx_strand_id
1 'polypeptide(L)'
;MTGNRVLISANPLILILIFMIALAGCDGQQAPDEQTGPEHVPVPPPASEEELPPLEIDCWLLEGIERDECLADEALQKGEVMGCYLIQNQEVKEQCIYPFALSRPELCRDLSGELRDDCYLNSANLTHDEAECEKIDDEGKQEICRGMFKAPCEDVDDVGYNRSLCEALYYKDARKCDANETFADVCRFDLSLALNASGACDDIGAESLRLACFAITTDQPQYCDGAAVQEVKDLCYVITARELENEGLCEHVELGSVGQYIYSTQGTLSYLVQCYAEVAIRRENYTVCEGLESTIDQDDCYDAVARALLLPEACSHIYKKVSSSGNPVITSKHDSCYREVAKLMSDPSVCNYIIAIPTRDRYCYLSIIYGRTDSGEYAYNYTLEQCMNIADEVRKWSCVSELAKRNSDVGLCELIPEGSTKNTCIAQAQP
;
A
#
# COMPACT_ATOMS: atom_id res chain seq x y z
N MET A 1 -11.23 14.65 -3.00
CA MET A 1 -10.14 13.74 -3.38
C MET A 1 -10.52 12.34 -2.90
N THR A 2 -11.24 11.59 -3.72
CA THR A 2 -11.52 10.18 -3.47
C THR A 2 -10.34 9.39 -4.01
N GLY A 3 -9.27 9.30 -3.22
CA GLY A 3 -8.24 8.30 -3.45
C GLY A 3 -8.89 6.94 -3.22
N ASN A 4 -9.22 6.24 -4.30
CA ASN A 4 -9.60 4.83 -4.23
C ASN A 4 -8.37 4.08 -3.71
N ARG A 5 -8.28 3.88 -2.40
CA ARG A 5 -7.40 2.85 -1.83
C ARG A 5 -7.96 1.52 -2.31
N VAL A 6 -7.28 0.90 -3.28
CA VAL A 6 -7.51 -0.49 -3.65
C VAL A 6 -7.16 -1.31 -2.41
N LEU A 7 -8.18 -1.65 -1.62
CA LEU A 7 -8.11 -2.70 -0.62
C LEU A 7 -7.85 -3.99 -1.39
N ILE A 8 -6.59 -4.41 -1.46
CA ILE A 8 -6.24 -5.77 -1.87
C ILE A 8 -6.81 -6.67 -0.77
N SER A 9 -8.05 -7.12 -0.93
CA SER A 9 -8.62 -8.17 -0.11
C SER A 9 -7.81 -9.44 -0.41
N ALA A 10 -6.79 -9.70 0.41
CA ALA A 10 -6.05 -10.94 0.35
C ALA A 10 -7.06 -12.08 0.55
N ASN A 11 -7.23 -12.89 -0.49
CA ASN A 11 -8.12 -14.05 -0.46
C ASN A 11 -7.72 -14.92 0.74
N PRO A 12 -8.62 -15.21 1.71
CA PRO A 12 -8.27 -15.93 2.93
C PRO A 12 -7.70 -17.34 2.66
N LEU A 13 -7.93 -17.89 1.46
CA LEU A 13 -7.30 -19.12 0.98
C LEU A 13 -5.77 -19.02 0.74
N ILE A 14 -5.25 -17.83 0.41
CA ILE A 14 -3.81 -17.62 0.19
C ILE A 14 -3.06 -17.48 1.52
N LEU A 15 -3.68 -16.87 2.54
CA LEU A 15 -3.13 -16.80 3.90
C LEU A 15 -3.05 -18.17 4.58
N ILE A 16 -4.01 -19.07 4.32
CA ILE A 16 -3.97 -20.45 4.84
C ILE A 16 -2.83 -21.27 4.17
N LEU A 17 -2.51 -20.99 2.91
CA LEU A 17 -1.42 -21.66 2.19
C LEU A 17 -0.02 -21.21 2.64
N ILE A 18 0.14 -19.94 3.02
CA ILE A 18 1.40 -19.42 3.59
C ILE A 18 1.61 -19.93 5.03
N PHE A 19 0.54 -20.08 5.81
CA PHE A 19 0.62 -20.63 7.17
C PHE A 19 0.95 -22.14 7.20
N MET A 20 0.55 -22.90 6.17
CA MET A 20 0.89 -24.33 6.04
C MET A 20 2.36 -24.57 5.64
N ILE A 21 3.02 -23.61 4.99
CA ILE A 21 4.46 -23.71 4.64
C ILE A 21 5.33 -23.33 5.85
N ALA A 22 4.84 -22.47 6.76
CA ALA A 22 5.56 -22.08 7.98
C ALA A 22 5.55 -23.14 9.09
N LEU A 23 4.69 -24.17 9.02
CA LEU A 23 4.64 -25.26 10.02
C LEU A 23 5.54 -26.46 9.68
N ALA A 24 6.31 -26.41 8.59
CA ALA A 24 7.19 -27.51 8.17
C ALA A 24 8.69 -27.31 8.48
N GLY A 25 9.09 -26.27 9.23
CA GLY A 25 10.51 -26.01 9.46
C GLY A 25 10.80 -25.22 10.73
N CYS A 26 10.94 -25.93 11.84
CA CYS A 26 11.91 -25.69 12.93
C CYS A 26 11.66 -26.73 14.03
N ASP A 27 12.09 -27.97 13.81
CA ASP A 27 12.26 -28.92 14.92
C ASP A 27 13.62 -28.61 15.57
N GLY A 28 13.57 -27.75 16.57
CA GLY A 28 14.70 -27.39 17.43
C GLY A 28 14.98 -28.52 18.41
N GLN A 29 15.78 -29.49 17.99
CA GLN A 29 16.34 -30.49 18.89
C GLN A 29 17.40 -29.83 19.78
N GLN A 30 17.04 -29.58 21.04
CA GLN A 30 18.00 -29.34 22.11
C GLN A 30 18.87 -30.60 22.27
N ALA A 31 20.17 -30.45 22.03
CA ALA A 31 21.14 -31.46 22.39
C ALA A 31 21.32 -31.50 23.93
N PRO A 32 21.35 -32.69 24.54
CA PRO A 32 21.80 -32.86 25.92
C PRO A 32 23.34 -32.79 25.98
N ASP A 33 23.86 -32.23 27.07
CA ASP A 33 25.26 -32.39 27.49
C ASP A 33 25.60 -33.89 27.52
N GLU A 34 26.40 -34.36 26.55
CA GLU A 34 26.88 -35.73 26.51
C GLU A 34 28.39 -35.79 26.69
N GLN A 35 28.77 -36.64 27.64
CA GLN A 35 30.09 -36.86 28.15
C GLN A 35 31.06 -37.36 27.08
N THR A 36 32.27 -36.81 27.16
CA THR A 36 33.51 -37.32 26.59
C THR A 36 33.65 -38.85 26.73
N GLY A 37 33.62 -39.54 25.59
CA GLY A 37 33.94 -40.96 25.41
C GLY A 37 34.73 -41.16 24.11
N PRO A 38 35.57 -42.22 24.00
CA PRO A 38 36.74 -42.21 23.14
C PRO A 38 36.41 -42.30 21.65
N GLU A 39 37.00 -41.35 20.94
CA GLU A 39 36.98 -41.11 19.51
C GLU A 39 37.47 -42.33 18.71
N HIS A 40 36.62 -42.79 17.77
CA HIS A 40 36.96 -43.84 16.83
C HIS A 40 37.83 -43.23 15.74
N VAL A 41 39.13 -43.56 15.77
CA VAL A 41 40.14 -43.12 14.79
C VAL A 41 39.70 -43.48 13.36
N PRO A 42 39.49 -42.49 12.47
CA PRO A 42 39.31 -42.75 11.04
C PRO A 42 40.62 -43.29 10.46
N VAL A 43 40.53 -44.37 9.71
CA VAL A 43 41.65 -44.93 8.97
C VAL A 43 42.15 -43.87 7.97
N PRO A 44 43.46 -43.52 7.98
CA PRO A 44 44.01 -42.53 7.08
C PRO A 44 43.85 -43.00 5.63
N PRO A 45 43.38 -42.12 4.72
CA PRO A 45 43.46 -42.40 3.29
C PRO A 45 44.92 -42.66 2.90
N PRO A 46 45.16 -43.54 1.91
CA PRO A 46 46.51 -43.85 1.44
C PRO A 46 47.22 -42.55 1.04
N ALA A 47 48.44 -42.38 1.55
CA ALA A 47 49.31 -41.25 1.29
C ALA A 47 49.31 -40.91 -0.20
N SER A 48 48.66 -39.81 -0.55
CA SER A 48 48.72 -39.20 -1.87
C SER A 48 50.17 -38.90 -2.18
N GLU A 49 50.61 -39.29 -3.37
CA GLU A 49 51.93 -38.98 -3.91
C GLU A 49 52.26 -37.51 -3.67
N GLU A 50 53.40 -37.27 -3.03
CA GLU A 50 53.98 -35.96 -2.78
C GLU A 50 54.35 -35.37 -4.15
N GLU A 51 53.40 -34.68 -4.79
CA GLU A 51 53.65 -33.92 -6.00
C GLU A 51 54.72 -32.88 -5.68
N LEU A 52 55.91 -33.08 -6.24
CA LEU A 52 57.04 -32.16 -6.17
C LEU A 52 56.54 -30.75 -6.49
N PRO A 53 56.87 -29.73 -5.66
CA PRO A 53 56.41 -28.37 -5.90
C PRO A 53 56.85 -27.95 -7.31
N PRO A 54 55.92 -27.42 -8.13
CA PRO A 54 56.25 -27.00 -9.48
C PRO A 54 57.41 -26.00 -9.42
N LEU A 55 58.42 -26.21 -10.26
CA LEU A 55 59.54 -25.27 -10.38
C LEU A 55 58.98 -23.89 -10.73
N GLU A 56 59.22 -22.89 -9.89
CA GLU A 56 58.93 -21.50 -10.19
C GLU A 56 59.79 -21.09 -11.40
N ILE A 57 59.13 -20.92 -12.55
CA ILE A 57 59.75 -20.35 -13.74
C ILE A 57 59.85 -18.86 -13.50
N ASP A 58 61.06 -18.31 -13.52
CA ASP A 58 61.28 -16.87 -13.47
C ASP A 58 60.71 -16.24 -14.74
N CYS A 59 59.59 -15.51 -14.60
CA CYS A 59 58.89 -14.90 -15.73
C CYS A 59 59.81 -14.01 -16.58
N TRP A 60 60.88 -13.44 -16.01
CA TRP A 60 61.84 -12.60 -16.75
C TRP A 60 62.68 -13.34 -17.79
N LEU A 61 62.69 -14.68 -17.76
CA LEU A 61 63.40 -15.51 -18.75
C LEU A 61 62.58 -15.76 -20.02
N LEU A 62 61.28 -15.48 -19.99
CA LEU A 62 60.38 -15.61 -21.13
C LEU A 62 60.43 -14.33 -21.98
N GLU A 63 60.05 -14.44 -23.25
CA GLU A 63 60.00 -13.30 -24.18
C GLU A 63 58.60 -13.12 -24.79
N GLY A 64 58.30 -11.88 -25.20
CA GLY A 64 57.03 -11.57 -25.87
C GLY A 64 55.80 -11.82 -24.99
N ILE A 65 54.80 -12.48 -25.57
CA ILE A 65 53.49 -12.71 -24.92
C ILE A 65 53.57 -13.70 -23.75
N GLU A 66 54.45 -14.71 -23.84
CA GLU A 66 54.63 -15.73 -22.79
C GLU A 66 55.14 -15.09 -21.49
N ARG A 67 56.00 -14.07 -21.61
CA ARG A 67 56.48 -13.27 -20.47
C ARG A 67 55.34 -12.51 -19.80
N ASP A 68 54.53 -11.88 -20.63
CA ASP A 68 53.45 -11.00 -20.21
C ASP A 68 52.32 -11.79 -19.52
N GLU A 69 52.00 -12.99 -20.02
CA GLU A 69 51.07 -13.95 -19.38
C GLU A 69 51.61 -14.46 -18.04
N CYS A 70 52.89 -14.82 -17.97
CA CYS A 70 53.52 -15.26 -16.71
C CYS A 70 53.49 -14.17 -15.63
N LEU A 71 53.80 -12.92 -16.00
CA LEU A 71 53.71 -11.77 -15.07
C LEU A 71 52.27 -11.51 -14.63
N ALA A 72 51.29 -11.73 -15.50
CA ALA A 72 49.88 -11.61 -15.15
C ALA A 72 49.47 -12.63 -14.10
N ASP A 73 49.81 -13.90 -14.30
CA ASP A 73 49.52 -14.99 -13.38
C ASP A 73 50.19 -14.75 -12.02
N GLU A 74 51.46 -14.33 -12.01
CA GLU A 74 52.20 -14.00 -10.80
C GLU A 74 51.52 -12.84 -10.03
N ALA A 75 51.11 -11.78 -10.74
CA ALA A 75 50.41 -10.64 -10.14
C ALA A 75 49.07 -11.06 -9.52
N LEU A 76 48.29 -11.87 -10.23
CA LEU A 76 47.00 -12.40 -9.74
C LEU A 76 47.18 -13.32 -8.53
N GLN A 77 48.18 -14.22 -8.57
CA GLN A 77 48.48 -15.13 -7.46
C GLN A 77 48.92 -14.38 -6.20
N LYS A 78 49.69 -13.30 -6.36
CA LYS A 78 50.16 -12.46 -5.25
C LYS A 78 49.13 -11.43 -4.79
N GLY A 79 48.10 -11.16 -5.59
CA GLY A 79 47.16 -10.07 -5.33
C GLY A 79 47.77 -8.68 -5.54
N GLU A 80 48.81 -8.55 -6.36
CA GLU A 80 49.59 -7.31 -6.52
C GLU A 80 49.41 -6.70 -7.92
N VAL A 81 48.47 -5.75 -8.07
CA VAL A 81 48.18 -5.08 -9.35
C VAL A 81 49.39 -4.39 -10.00
N MET A 82 50.40 -4.01 -9.20
CA MET A 82 51.61 -3.38 -9.73
C MET A 82 52.35 -4.28 -10.73
N GLY A 83 52.27 -5.61 -10.57
CA GLY A 83 52.83 -6.56 -11.53
C GLY A 83 52.18 -6.45 -12.92
N CYS A 84 50.88 -6.16 -12.98
CA CYS A 84 50.17 -5.97 -14.25
C CYS A 84 50.72 -4.78 -15.07
N TYR A 85 51.25 -3.74 -14.42
CA TYR A 85 51.81 -2.59 -15.14
C TYR A 85 53.20 -2.85 -15.75
N LEU A 86 53.81 -3.99 -15.45
CA LEU A 86 55.07 -4.43 -16.07
C LEU A 86 54.86 -5.11 -17.44
N ILE A 87 53.62 -5.52 -17.72
CA ILE A 87 53.20 -6.19 -18.95
C ILE A 87 53.23 -5.20 -20.12
N GLN A 88 53.79 -5.63 -21.26
CA GLN A 88 53.95 -4.78 -22.46
C GLN A 88 52.77 -4.87 -23.43
N ASN A 89 52.20 -6.07 -23.58
CA ASN A 89 51.00 -6.30 -24.37
C ASN A 89 49.79 -5.69 -23.67
N GLN A 90 49.13 -4.74 -24.33
CA GLN A 90 48.01 -4.00 -23.75
C GLN A 90 46.81 -4.89 -23.41
N GLU A 91 46.53 -5.92 -24.22
CA GLU A 91 45.40 -6.84 -23.99
C GLU A 91 45.62 -7.68 -22.72
N VAL A 92 46.81 -8.30 -22.59
CA VAL A 92 47.18 -9.09 -21.41
C VAL A 92 47.22 -8.21 -20.15
N LYS A 93 47.72 -6.97 -20.30
CA LYS A 93 47.76 -6.00 -19.21
C LYS A 93 46.36 -5.67 -18.69
N GLU A 94 45.41 -5.36 -19.58
CA GLU A 94 44.05 -5.02 -19.18
C GLU A 94 43.33 -6.22 -18.55
N GLN A 95 43.53 -7.43 -19.09
CA GLN A 95 43.01 -8.67 -18.50
C GLN A 95 43.57 -8.92 -17.09
N CYS A 96 44.85 -8.62 -16.86
CA CYS A 96 45.46 -8.70 -15.53
C CYS A 96 44.87 -7.66 -14.56
N ILE A 97 44.64 -6.42 -15.00
CA ILE A 97 44.11 -5.34 -14.16
C ILE A 97 42.63 -5.55 -13.81
N TYR A 98 41.83 -6.09 -14.73
CA TYR A 98 40.37 -6.16 -14.61
C TYR A 98 39.86 -6.80 -13.29
N PRO A 99 40.32 -8.00 -12.86
CA PRO A 99 39.90 -8.59 -11.58
C PRO A 99 40.18 -7.70 -10.37
N PHE A 100 41.29 -6.96 -10.37
CA PHE A 100 41.60 -6.00 -9.32
C PHE A 100 40.64 -4.81 -9.35
N ALA A 101 40.32 -4.33 -10.54
CA ALA A 101 39.47 -3.17 -10.74
C ALA A 101 38.01 -3.41 -10.29
N LEU A 102 37.52 -4.65 -10.35
CA LEU A 102 36.22 -5.03 -9.77
C LEU A 102 36.12 -4.81 -8.25
N SER A 103 37.26 -4.82 -7.55
CA SER A 103 37.35 -4.52 -6.11
C SER A 103 37.80 -3.09 -5.79
N ARG A 104 38.32 -2.37 -6.80
CA ARG A 104 38.98 -1.06 -6.69
C ARG A 104 38.61 -0.19 -7.89
N PRO A 105 37.46 0.50 -7.83
CA PRO A 105 36.91 1.28 -8.95
C PRO A 105 37.88 2.31 -9.56
N GLU A 106 38.85 2.79 -8.80
CA GLU A 106 39.88 3.71 -9.27
C GLU A 106 40.76 3.13 -10.40
N LEU A 107 40.83 1.81 -10.52
CA LEU A 107 41.58 1.11 -11.58
C LEU A 107 40.79 0.96 -12.88
N CYS A 108 39.45 1.15 -12.87
CA CYS A 108 38.64 1.03 -14.09
C CYS A 108 39.10 2.01 -15.19
N ARG A 109 39.67 3.17 -14.80
CA ARG A 109 40.21 4.17 -15.72
C ARG A 109 41.44 3.71 -16.51
N ASP A 110 42.11 2.66 -16.03
CA ASP A 110 43.32 2.11 -16.65
C ASP A 110 43.00 0.99 -17.66
N LEU A 111 41.71 0.64 -17.80
CA LEU A 111 41.18 -0.27 -18.81
C LEU A 111 40.70 0.51 -20.04
N SER A 112 40.49 -0.18 -21.16
CA SER A 112 39.91 0.43 -22.37
C SER A 112 38.72 -0.37 -22.91
N GLY A 113 37.91 0.28 -23.75
CA GLY A 113 36.78 -0.34 -24.44
C GLY A 113 35.81 -1.07 -23.50
N GLU A 114 35.46 -2.30 -23.88
CA GLU A 114 34.41 -3.08 -23.21
C GLU A 114 34.73 -3.39 -21.74
N LEU A 115 36.00 -3.69 -21.42
CA LEU A 115 36.43 -4.01 -20.06
C LEU A 115 36.30 -2.81 -19.12
N ARG A 116 36.56 -1.60 -19.63
CA ARG A 116 36.38 -0.35 -18.87
C ARG A 116 34.91 -0.14 -18.51
N ASP A 117 34.03 -0.33 -19.48
CA ASP A 117 32.59 -0.16 -19.31
C ASP A 117 31.99 -1.21 -18.36
N ASP A 118 32.40 -2.47 -18.48
CA ASP A 118 31.99 -3.54 -17.55
C ASP A 118 32.51 -3.31 -16.13
N CYS A 119 33.72 -2.78 -16.00
CA CYS A 119 34.28 -2.42 -14.70
C CYS A 119 33.46 -1.34 -14.01
N TYR A 120 33.09 -0.26 -14.73
CA TYR A 120 32.26 0.79 -14.18
C TYR A 120 30.82 0.35 -13.90
N LEU A 121 30.23 -0.48 -14.76
CA LEU A 121 28.91 -1.07 -14.53
C LEU A 121 28.90 -1.92 -13.23
N ASN A 122 29.91 -2.77 -13.05
CA ASN A 122 30.05 -3.57 -11.83
C ASN A 122 30.32 -2.69 -10.60
N SER A 123 31.17 -1.67 -10.74
CA SER A 123 31.42 -0.70 -9.68
C SER A 123 30.13 -0.01 -9.24
N ALA A 124 29.35 0.53 -10.18
CA ALA A 124 28.08 1.20 -9.92
C ALA A 124 27.13 0.29 -9.13
N ASN A 125 27.01 -0.97 -9.52
CA ASN A 125 26.17 -1.96 -8.84
C ASN A 125 26.65 -2.28 -7.41
N LEU A 126 27.98 -2.37 -7.19
CA LEU A 126 28.56 -2.68 -5.88
C LEU A 126 28.54 -1.48 -4.92
N THR A 127 28.79 -0.28 -5.41
CA THR A 127 28.86 0.94 -4.59
C THR A 127 27.51 1.64 -4.46
N HIS A 128 26.54 1.27 -5.31
CA HIS A 128 25.30 2.00 -5.51
C HIS A 128 25.53 3.49 -5.87
N ASP A 129 26.59 3.79 -6.62
CA ASP A 129 26.90 5.14 -7.10
C ASP A 129 26.52 5.30 -8.58
N GLU A 130 25.39 5.98 -8.85
CA GLU A 130 24.90 6.27 -10.20
C GLU A 130 25.91 7.11 -11.02
N ALA A 131 26.79 7.88 -10.37
CA ALA A 131 27.79 8.68 -11.08
C ALA A 131 28.83 7.81 -11.81
N GLU A 132 28.99 6.55 -11.42
CA GLU A 132 29.84 5.59 -12.15
C GLU A 132 29.25 5.28 -13.54
N CYS A 133 27.92 5.34 -13.73
CA CYS A 133 27.29 5.12 -15.03
C CYS A 133 27.67 6.18 -16.07
N GLU A 134 28.00 7.40 -15.63
CA GLU A 134 28.46 8.49 -16.52
C GLU A 134 29.88 8.25 -17.06
N LYS A 135 30.62 7.27 -16.50
CA LYS A 135 31.99 6.92 -16.92
C LYS A 135 32.03 5.79 -17.96
N ILE A 136 30.88 5.19 -18.27
CA ILE A 136 30.68 4.16 -19.29
C ILE A 136 30.57 4.83 -20.66
N ASP A 137 31.39 4.41 -21.62
CA ASP A 137 31.41 4.95 -22.99
C ASP A 137 30.32 4.30 -23.88
N ASP A 138 30.03 3.01 -23.71
CA ASP A 138 28.96 2.30 -24.43
C ASP A 138 27.55 2.75 -23.99
N GLU A 139 26.78 3.30 -24.92
CA GLU A 139 25.44 3.84 -24.64
C GLU A 139 24.47 2.77 -24.10
N GLY A 140 24.57 1.52 -24.58
CA GLY A 140 23.69 0.42 -24.15
C GLY A 140 23.98 -0.03 -22.72
N LYS A 141 25.26 -0.19 -22.37
CA LYS A 141 25.68 -0.49 -20.99
C LYS A 141 25.40 0.68 -20.05
N GLN A 142 25.54 1.93 -20.52
CA GLN A 142 25.17 3.11 -19.75
C GLN A 142 23.66 3.12 -19.46
N GLU A 143 22.80 2.80 -20.43
CA GLU A 143 21.36 2.70 -20.22
C GLU A 143 21.00 1.58 -19.23
N ILE A 144 21.62 0.40 -19.36
CA ILE A 144 21.47 -0.70 -18.41
C ILE A 144 21.89 -0.27 -17.00
N CYS A 145 23.04 0.41 -16.87
CA CYS A 145 23.56 0.94 -15.61
C CYS A 145 22.56 1.90 -14.95
N ARG A 146 22.13 2.94 -15.68
CA ARG A 146 21.12 3.89 -15.19
C ARG A 146 19.80 3.19 -14.83
N GLY A 147 19.43 2.17 -15.60
CA GLY A 147 18.27 1.32 -15.35
C GLY A 147 18.30 0.60 -13.99
N MET A 148 19.47 0.25 -13.46
CA MET A 148 19.61 -0.35 -12.13
C MET A 148 19.26 0.62 -10.99
N PHE A 149 19.39 1.93 -11.24
CA PHE A 149 19.10 2.99 -10.27
C PHE A 149 17.70 3.56 -10.39
N LYS A 150 16.98 3.23 -11.47
CA LYS A 150 15.57 3.59 -11.61
C LYS A 150 14.82 2.94 -10.46
N ALA A 151 14.23 3.79 -9.61
CA ALA A 151 13.33 3.31 -8.59
C ALA A 151 12.24 2.47 -9.27
N PRO A 152 11.78 1.35 -8.66
CA PRO A 152 10.70 0.51 -9.18
C PRO A 152 9.32 1.21 -9.19
N CYS A 153 9.34 2.54 -9.19
CA CYS A 153 8.22 3.47 -9.10
C CYS A 153 7.87 4.09 -10.47
N GLU A 154 8.66 3.83 -11.53
CA GLU A 154 8.40 4.39 -12.87
C GLU A 154 7.15 3.82 -13.52
N ASP A 155 6.77 2.57 -13.21
CA ASP A 155 5.57 1.92 -13.73
C ASP A 155 4.28 2.31 -12.99
N VAL A 156 4.37 3.21 -11.99
CA VAL A 156 3.20 3.74 -11.31
C VAL A 156 2.55 4.76 -12.25
N ASP A 157 1.56 4.29 -13.02
CA ASP A 157 0.80 5.05 -14.04
C ASP A 157 0.24 6.41 -13.55
N ASP A 158 0.17 6.62 -12.23
CA ASP A 158 -0.24 7.88 -11.62
C ASP A 158 0.93 8.86 -11.52
N VAL A 159 1.00 9.78 -12.50
CA VAL A 159 1.81 11.01 -12.38
C VAL A 159 1.31 11.80 -11.15
N GLY A 160 2.07 11.77 -10.06
CA GLY A 160 1.72 12.53 -8.85
C GLY A 160 2.20 11.89 -7.55
N TYR A 161 1.34 11.97 -6.53
CA TYR A 161 1.61 11.61 -5.13
C TYR A 161 2.26 10.22 -4.95
N ASN A 162 1.72 9.21 -5.63
CA ASN A 162 2.15 7.82 -5.46
C ASN A 162 3.60 7.60 -5.92
N ARG A 163 4.01 8.24 -7.01
CA ARG A 163 5.39 8.16 -7.51
C ARG A 163 6.38 8.83 -6.56
N SER A 164 6.10 10.06 -6.12
CA SER A 164 6.97 10.79 -5.18
C SER A 164 7.14 10.06 -3.85
N LEU A 165 6.06 9.50 -3.29
CA LEU A 165 6.14 8.71 -2.06
C LEU A 165 6.94 7.42 -2.26
N CYS A 166 6.75 6.73 -3.39
CA CYS A 166 7.50 5.52 -3.71
C CYS A 166 9.01 5.80 -3.84
N GLU A 167 9.39 6.86 -4.58
CA GLU A 167 10.79 7.28 -4.70
C GLU A 167 11.36 7.66 -3.31
N ALA A 168 10.61 8.42 -2.51
CA ALA A 168 11.03 8.80 -1.16
C ALA A 168 11.24 7.60 -0.24
N LEU A 169 10.38 6.59 -0.31
CA LEU A 169 10.52 5.33 0.45
C LEU A 169 11.74 4.52 -0.02
N TYR A 170 11.93 4.43 -1.33
CA TYR A 170 13.04 3.67 -1.92
C TYR A 170 14.39 4.27 -1.52
N TYR A 171 14.56 5.59 -1.65
CA TYR A 171 15.80 6.28 -1.30
C TYR A 171 15.89 6.65 0.19
N LYS A 172 14.82 6.48 0.97
CA LYS A 172 14.70 6.97 2.36
C LYS A 172 15.05 8.45 2.49
N ASP A 173 14.60 9.25 1.52
CA ASP A 173 14.96 10.66 1.38
C ASP A 173 13.71 11.53 1.17
N ALA A 174 13.42 12.37 2.17
CA ALA A 174 12.28 13.28 2.16
C ALA A 174 12.31 14.30 1.03
N ARG A 175 13.50 14.61 0.48
CA ARG A 175 13.65 15.54 -0.65
C ARG A 175 13.02 15.01 -1.93
N LYS A 176 12.79 13.70 -2.03
CA LYS A 176 12.07 13.09 -3.16
C LYS A 176 10.57 13.40 -3.14
N CYS A 177 10.03 13.90 -2.02
CA CYS A 177 8.66 14.41 -1.95
C CYS A 177 8.48 15.78 -2.64
N ASP A 178 9.56 16.47 -2.99
CA ASP A 178 9.51 17.86 -3.51
C ASP A 178 9.10 17.95 -4.98
N ALA A 179 9.00 16.82 -5.69
CA ALA A 179 8.66 16.79 -7.11
C ALA A 179 7.27 17.38 -7.43
N ASN A 180 6.39 17.48 -6.44
CA ASN A 180 5.09 18.14 -6.56
C ASN A 180 4.77 18.94 -5.30
N GLU A 181 4.96 20.27 -5.37
CA GLU A 181 4.73 21.20 -4.24
C GLU A 181 3.34 21.03 -3.58
N THR A 182 2.33 20.59 -4.33
CA THR A 182 0.95 20.45 -3.82
C THR A 182 0.82 19.32 -2.79
N PHE A 183 1.64 18.28 -2.88
CA PHE A 183 1.53 17.09 -2.04
C PHE A 183 2.79 16.79 -1.22
N ALA A 184 3.77 17.70 -1.22
CA ALA A 184 5.05 17.51 -0.54
C ALA A 184 4.86 17.20 0.96
N ASP A 185 4.00 17.97 1.64
CA ASP A 185 3.71 17.78 3.07
C ASP A 185 3.08 16.43 3.38
N VAL A 186 2.11 15.99 2.57
CA VAL A 186 1.44 14.68 2.73
C VAL A 186 2.43 13.55 2.45
N CYS A 187 3.31 13.71 1.46
CA CYS A 187 4.32 12.72 1.12
C CYS A 187 5.34 12.56 2.26
N ARG A 188 5.82 13.68 2.83
CA ARG A 188 6.76 13.67 3.97
C ARG A 188 6.11 13.06 5.21
N PHE A 189 4.83 13.36 5.45
CA PHE A 189 4.05 12.72 6.51
C PHE A 189 4.02 11.19 6.32
N ASP A 190 3.49 10.70 5.20
CA ASP A 190 3.40 9.25 4.95
C ASP A 190 4.77 8.55 4.95
N LEU A 191 5.82 9.20 4.44
CA LEU A 191 7.20 8.71 4.52
C LEU A 191 7.65 8.54 5.97
N SER A 192 7.42 9.55 6.81
CA SER A 192 7.78 9.52 8.23
C SER A 192 7.06 8.40 8.98
N LEU A 193 5.77 8.18 8.71
CA LEU A 193 5.01 7.08 9.29
C LEU A 193 5.56 5.73 8.83
N ALA A 194 5.78 5.56 7.52
CA ALA A 194 6.25 4.30 6.96
C ALA A 194 7.65 3.90 7.42
N LEU A 195 8.54 4.87 7.64
CA LEU A 195 9.89 4.64 8.16
C LEU A 195 9.95 4.66 9.70
N ASN A 196 8.85 4.99 10.37
CA ASN A 196 8.80 5.27 11.81
C ASN A 196 9.92 6.23 12.25
N ALA A 197 10.11 7.31 11.49
CA ALA A 197 11.20 8.26 11.67
C ALA A 197 10.69 9.70 11.58
N SER A 198 11.02 10.53 12.57
CA SER A 198 10.53 11.92 12.65
C SER A 198 11.30 12.91 11.78
N GLY A 199 12.40 12.49 11.12
CA GLY A 199 13.29 13.40 10.39
C GLY A 199 12.60 14.17 9.26
N ALA A 200 11.64 13.57 8.56
CA ALA A 200 10.89 14.27 7.51
C ALA A 200 9.76 15.15 8.07
N CYS A 201 9.40 15.02 9.35
CA CYS A 201 8.37 15.84 9.98
C CYS A 201 8.78 17.31 10.04
N ASP A 202 10.06 17.62 10.28
CA ASP A 202 10.57 19.01 10.35
C ASP A 202 10.32 19.81 9.07
N ASP A 203 10.30 19.11 7.92
CA ASP A 203 10.13 19.70 6.59
C ASP A 203 8.66 19.85 6.18
N ILE A 204 7.70 19.44 7.02
CA ILE A 204 6.26 19.60 6.73
C ILE A 204 5.85 21.06 7.00
N GLY A 205 5.34 21.75 5.97
CA GLY A 205 4.91 23.15 6.05
C GLY A 205 3.58 23.34 6.78
N ALA A 206 2.62 22.43 6.60
CA ALA A 206 1.33 22.45 7.28
C ALA A 206 1.49 22.12 8.77
N GLU A 207 1.30 23.13 9.63
CA GLU A 207 1.57 23.04 11.07
C GLU A 207 0.84 21.87 11.76
N SER A 208 -0.44 21.65 11.49
CA SER A 208 -1.23 20.56 12.08
C SER A 208 -0.68 19.18 11.69
N LEU A 209 -0.28 19.02 10.43
CA LEU A 209 0.27 17.77 9.91
C LEU A 209 1.67 17.52 10.45
N ARG A 210 2.49 18.56 10.56
CA ARG A 210 3.82 18.50 11.17
C ARG A 210 3.75 18.05 12.63
N LEU A 211 2.89 18.69 13.43
CA LEU A 211 2.74 18.34 14.84
C LEU A 211 2.20 16.91 15.00
N ALA A 212 1.24 16.50 14.17
CA ALA A 212 0.73 15.14 14.17
C ALA A 212 1.81 14.12 13.81
N CYS A 213 2.66 14.43 12.83
CA CYS A 213 3.81 13.60 12.42
C CYS A 213 4.73 13.31 13.61
N PHE A 214 5.11 14.35 14.37
CA PHE A 214 5.90 14.19 15.58
C PHE A 214 5.16 13.39 16.65
N ALA A 215 3.89 13.70 16.90
CA ALA A 215 3.08 12.99 17.88
C ALA A 215 3.02 11.48 17.61
N ILE A 216 2.85 11.08 16.34
CA ILE A 216 2.74 9.68 15.93
C ILE A 216 4.11 8.99 15.98
N THR A 217 5.13 9.55 15.32
CA THR A 217 6.45 8.92 15.20
C THR A 217 7.24 8.84 16.51
N THR A 218 6.83 9.63 17.52
CA THR A 218 7.46 9.62 18.85
C THR A 218 6.56 9.05 19.95
N ASP A 219 5.33 8.63 19.62
CA ASP A 219 4.29 8.18 20.56
C ASP A 219 4.04 9.21 21.69
N GLN A 220 3.93 10.49 21.32
CA GLN A 220 3.79 11.63 22.23
C GLN A 220 2.69 12.59 21.76
N PRO A 221 1.43 12.33 22.07
CA PRO A 221 0.30 13.17 21.65
C PRO A 221 0.40 14.64 22.10
N GLN A 222 1.18 14.94 23.14
CA GLN A 222 1.41 16.30 23.64
C GLN A 222 2.08 17.24 22.61
N TYR A 223 2.66 16.74 21.51
CA TYR A 223 3.12 17.63 20.43
C TYR A 223 1.97 18.49 19.87
N CYS A 224 0.74 17.99 19.86
CA CYS A 224 -0.43 18.75 19.43
C CYS A 224 -0.74 19.95 20.34
N ASP A 225 -0.36 19.91 21.63
CA ASP A 225 -0.52 21.06 22.54
C ASP A 225 0.37 22.26 22.18
N GLY A 226 1.37 22.06 21.31
CA GLY A 226 2.26 23.12 20.83
C GLY A 226 1.65 24.04 19.78
N ALA A 227 0.47 23.71 19.23
CA ALA A 227 -0.19 24.52 18.22
C ALA A 227 -0.67 25.87 18.78
N ALA A 228 -0.39 26.96 18.06
CA ALA A 228 -0.78 28.31 18.50
C ALA A 228 -2.29 28.62 18.28
N VAL A 229 -2.93 27.88 17.38
CA VAL A 229 -4.31 28.09 16.93
C VAL A 229 -5.13 26.84 17.26
N GLN A 230 -6.31 27.02 17.87
CA GLN A 230 -7.13 25.89 18.35
C GLN A 230 -7.54 24.94 17.22
N GLU A 231 -7.86 25.47 16.03
CA GLU A 231 -8.22 24.65 14.88
C GLU A 231 -7.04 23.76 14.40
N VAL A 232 -5.80 24.26 14.52
CA VAL A 232 -4.58 23.50 14.20
C VAL A 232 -4.35 22.40 15.24
N LYS A 233 -4.60 22.72 16.51
CA LYS A 233 -4.53 21.77 17.63
C LYS A 233 -5.53 20.63 17.47
N ASP A 234 -6.79 20.96 17.22
CA ASP A 234 -7.87 20.00 17.03
C ASP A 234 -7.59 19.08 15.84
N LEU A 235 -7.17 19.65 14.70
CA LEU A 235 -6.81 18.88 13.52
C LEU A 235 -5.59 17.97 13.77
N CYS A 236 -4.61 18.41 14.55
CA CYS A 236 -3.50 17.56 14.97
C CYS A 236 -3.99 16.33 15.73
N TYR A 237 -4.83 16.52 16.76
CA TYR A 237 -5.38 15.41 17.54
C TYR A 237 -6.24 14.48 16.70
N VAL A 238 -7.06 14.98 15.76
CA VAL A 238 -7.83 14.16 14.82
C VAL A 238 -6.92 13.21 14.04
N ILE A 239 -5.84 13.75 13.45
CA ILE A 239 -4.89 12.97 12.66
C ILE A 239 -4.17 11.94 13.55
N THR A 240 -3.66 12.37 14.71
CA THR A 240 -2.95 11.49 15.65
C THR A 240 -3.84 10.38 16.19
N ALA A 241 -5.09 10.69 16.57
CA ALA A 241 -6.07 9.72 17.04
C ALA A 241 -6.35 8.64 15.99
N ARG A 242 -6.54 9.04 14.72
CA ARG A 242 -6.75 8.11 13.61
C ARG A 242 -5.57 7.17 13.41
N GLU A 243 -4.36 7.71 13.27
CA GLU A 243 -3.18 6.92 12.91
C GLU A 243 -2.72 6.00 14.06
N LEU A 244 -2.92 6.42 15.32
CA LEU A 244 -2.67 5.58 16.50
C LEU A 244 -3.86 4.70 16.89
N GLU A 245 -4.98 4.78 16.16
CA GLU A 245 -6.24 4.10 16.48
C GLU A 245 -6.61 4.30 17.95
N ASN A 246 -6.58 5.53 18.47
CA ASN A 246 -6.81 5.85 19.88
C ASN A 246 -7.91 6.90 20.03
N GLU A 247 -9.13 6.47 20.36
CA GLU A 247 -10.29 7.32 20.54
C GLU A 247 -10.19 8.24 21.75
N GLY A 248 -9.38 7.89 22.76
CA GLY A 248 -9.16 8.73 23.95
C GLY A 248 -8.50 10.07 23.60
N LEU A 249 -7.75 10.13 22.48
CA LEU A 249 -7.17 11.38 21.99
C LEU A 249 -8.23 12.36 21.45
N CYS A 250 -9.42 11.87 21.09
CA CYS A 250 -10.52 12.74 20.66
C CYS A 250 -11.08 13.59 21.80
N GLU A 251 -10.85 13.23 23.07
CA GLU A 251 -11.26 14.04 24.23
C GLU A 251 -10.52 15.39 24.32
N HIS A 252 -9.38 15.52 23.62
CA HIS A 252 -8.60 16.75 23.55
C HIS A 252 -9.07 17.73 22.47
N VAL A 253 -10.06 17.36 21.65
CA VAL A 253 -10.62 18.19 20.58
C VAL A 253 -11.71 19.10 21.16
N GLU A 254 -11.55 20.42 21.03
CA GLU A 254 -12.50 21.37 21.62
C GLU A 254 -13.83 21.47 20.84
N LEU A 255 -14.94 21.52 21.59
CA LEU A 255 -16.29 21.67 21.05
C LEU A 255 -16.49 23.06 20.44
N GLY A 256 -16.77 23.11 19.14
CA GLY A 256 -17.16 24.34 18.43
C GLY A 256 -16.26 24.72 17.26
N SER A 257 -15.09 24.09 17.13
CA SER A 257 -14.26 24.18 15.95
C SER A 257 -14.95 23.45 14.78
N VAL A 258 -15.37 24.21 13.77
CA VAL A 258 -16.07 23.67 12.59
C VAL A 258 -15.08 23.53 11.44
N GLY A 259 -14.80 22.29 11.03
CA GLY A 259 -14.00 21.99 9.84
C GLY A 259 -14.87 21.78 8.60
N GLN A 260 -14.33 22.06 7.41
CA GLN A 260 -14.92 21.55 6.17
C GLN A 260 -14.50 20.09 5.97
N TYR A 261 -15.46 19.16 5.98
CA TYR A 261 -15.20 17.74 5.78
C TYR A 261 -15.17 17.41 4.28
N ILE A 262 -14.16 16.65 3.83
CA ILE A 262 -13.93 16.33 2.41
C ILE A 262 -14.96 15.32 1.86
N TYR A 263 -15.60 14.51 2.72
CA TYR A 263 -16.44 13.39 2.28
C TYR A 263 -17.95 13.62 2.43
N SER A 264 -18.39 14.73 3.01
CA SER A 264 -19.82 15.03 3.09
C SER A 264 -20.18 16.07 2.01
N THR A 265 -21.01 15.67 1.06
CA THR A 265 -21.53 16.58 0.02
C THR A 265 -22.55 17.58 0.58
N GLN A 266 -22.93 17.51 1.87
CA GLN A 266 -24.02 18.31 2.47
C GLN A 266 -23.86 18.63 3.97
N GLY A 267 -22.68 18.97 4.46
CA GLY A 267 -22.56 19.43 5.85
C GLY A 267 -21.14 19.73 6.33
N THR A 268 -21.04 20.64 7.31
CA THR A 268 -19.85 20.79 8.15
C THR A 268 -19.99 19.89 9.37
N LEU A 269 -19.02 19.00 9.59
CA LEU A 269 -18.90 18.20 10.80
C LEU A 269 -18.00 18.95 11.79
N SER A 270 -18.24 18.78 13.09
CA SER A 270 -17.27 19.23 14.09
C SER A 270 -16.02 18.34 14.02
N TYR A 271 -14.84 18.89 14.35
CA TYR A 271 -13.62 18.09 14.42
C TYR A 271 -13.75 16.92 15.40
N LEU A 272 -14.55 17.09 16.47
CA LEU A 272 -14.81 16.03 17.42
C LEU A 272 -15.50 14.83 16.76
N VAL A 273 -16.59 15.06 16.01
CA VAL A 273 -17.27 13.97 15.28
C VAL A 273 -16.33 13.33 14.26
N GLN A 274 -15.57 14.15 13.54
CA GLN A 274 -14.59 13.66 12.58
C GLN A 274 -13.55 12.75 13.25
N CYS A 275 -13.04 13.12 14.42
CA CYS A 275 -12.06 12.32 15.17
C CYS A 275 -12.61 10.92 15.47
N TYR A 276 -13.78 10.85 16.14
CA TYR A 276 -14.39 9.56 16.48
C TYR A 276 -14.73 8.74 15.23
N ALA A 277 -15.26 9.38 14.18
CA ALA A 277 -15.59 8.67 12.94
C ALA A 277 -14.34 8.10 12.24
N GLU A 278 -13.23 8.85 12.16
CA GLU A 278 -12.00 8.37 11.53
C GLU A 278 -11.36 7.23 12.33
N VAL A 279 -11.37 7.30 13.67
CA VAL A 279 -10.93 6.19 14.53
C VAL A 279 -11.84 4.97 14.37
N ALA A 280 -13.15 5.16 14.34
CA ALA A 280 -14.14 4.11 14.14
C ALA A 280 -13.95 3.41 12.78
N ILE A 281 -13.74 4.18 11.71
CA ILE A 281 -13.46 3.67 10.37
C ILE A 281 -12.16 2.86 10.37
N ARG A 282 -11.11 3.39 10.98
CA ARG A 282 -9.81 2.72 11.01
C ARG A 282 -9.84 1.39 11.77
N ARG A 283 -10.56 1.35 12.90
CA ARG A 283 -10.76 0.13 13.71
C ARG A 283 -11.85 -0.81 13.17
N GLU A 284 -12.54 -0.43 12.09
CA GLU A 284 -13.74 -1.10 11.59
C GLU A 284 -14.82 -1.32 12.68
N ASN A 285 -14.93 -0.38 13.62
CA ASN A 285 -15.79 -0.50 14.79
C ASN A 285 -16.62 0.77 15.03
N TYR A 286 -17.90 0.71 14.68
CA TYR A 286 -18.83 1.83 14.85
C TYR A 286 -19.17 2.13 16.32
N THR A 287 -18.92 1.22 17.28
CA THR A 287 -19.22 1.48 18.70
C THR A 287 -18.36 2.59 19.29
N VAL A 288 -17.23 2.94 18.65
CA VAL A 288 -16.42 4.12 18.99
C VAL A 288 -17.28 5.40 19.01
N CYS A 289 -18.29 5.51 18.16
CA CYS A 289 -19.20 6.66 18.14
C CYS A 289 -20.02 6.83 19.44
N GLU A 290 -20.14 5.80 20.29
CA GLU A 290 -20.85 5.89 21.58
C GLU A 290 -20.15 6.85 22.56
N GLY A 291 -18.86 7.15 22.35
CA GLY A 291 -18.09 8.09 23.16
C GLY A 291 -18.54 9.56 23.04
N LEU A 292 -19.34 9.90 22.02
CA LEU A 292 -19.86 11.25 21.84
C LEU A 292 -21.07 11.49 22.75
N GLU A 293 -21.09 12.58 23.53
CA GLU A 293 -22.21 12.86 24.44
C GLU A 293 -23.49 13.31 23.72
N SER A 294 -23.33 14.03 22.61
CA SER A 294 -24.42 14.62 21.85
C SER A 294 -25.00 13.61 20.88
N THR A 295 -26.28 13.28 21.05
CA THR A 295 -27.03 12.42 20.08
C THR A 295 -26.96 12.93 18.64
N ILE A 296 -26.74 14.23 18.41
CA ILE A 296 -26.55 14.78 17.06
C ILE A 296 -25.23 14.29 16.49
N ASP A 297 -24.18 14.46 17.27
CA ASP A 297 -22.80 14.13 16.91
C ASP A 297 -22.63 12.62 16.77
N GLN A 298 -23.28 11.83 17.63
CA GLN A 298 -23.38 10.37 17.51
C GLN A 298 -24.02 9.97 16.17
N ASP A 299 -25.20 10.51 15.84
CA ASP A 299 -25.87 10.25 14.56
C ASP A 299 -24.98 10.63 13.35
N ASP A 300 -24.20 11.71 13.46
CA ASP A 300 -23.25 12.16 12.44
C ASP A 300 -22.05 11.20 12.30
N CYS A 301 -21.52 10.71 13.42
CA CYS A 301 -20.47 9.70 13.45
C CYS A 301 -20.94 8.38 12.81
N TYR A 302 -22.10 7.85 13.22
CA TYR A 302 -22.63 6.60 12.66
C TYR A 302 -22.90 6.69 11.15
N ASP A 303 -23.45 7.81 10.66
CA ASP A 303 -23.68 8.02 9.23
C ASP A 303 -22.36 8.03 8.44
N ALA A 304 -21.31 8.68 8.97
CA ALA A 304 -19.99 8.69 8.36
C ALA A 304 -19.37 7.29 8.31
N VAL A 305 -19.38 6.56 9.43
CA VAL A 305 -18.83 5.20 9.54
C VAL A 305 -19.57 4.22 8.63
N ALA A 306 -20.91 4.25 8.64
CA ALA A 306 -21.75 3.37 7.83
C ALA A 306 -21.44 3.49 6.34
N ARG A 307 -21.24 4.71 5.84
CA ARG A 307 -20.93 4.96 4.42
C ARG A 307 -19.50 4.61 4.06
N ALA A 308 -18.55 4.91 4.93
CA ALA A 308 -17.14 4.64 4.69
C ALA A 308 -16.83 3.13 4.68
N LEU A 309 -17.46 2.38 5.58
CA LEU A 309 -17.23 0.93 5.74
C LEU A 309 -18.28 0.06 5.04
N LEU A 310 -19.31 0.67 4.43
CA LEU A 310 -20.46 -0.05 3.86
C LEU A 310 -21.13 -0.99 4.88
N LEU A 311 -21.38 -0.48 6.09
CA LEU A 311 -21.98 -1.21 7.22
C LEU A 311 -23.40 -0.71 7.50
N PRO A 312 -24.45 -1.35 6.95
CA PRO A 312 -25.84 -0.96 7.19
C PRO A 312 -26.25 -1.00 8.66
N GLU A 313 -25.60 -1.83 9.47
CA GLU A 313 -25.88 -1.97 10.91
C GLU A 313 -25.58 -0.66 11.65
N ALA A 314 -24.55 0.09 11.26
CA ALA A 314 -24.24 1.38 11.85
C ALA A 314 -25.37 2.41 11.61
N CYS A 315 -26.06 2.37 10.46
CA CYS A 315 -27.23 3.20 10.22
C CYS A 315 -28.37 2.91 11.21
N SER A 316 -28.46 1.68 11.74
CA SER A 316 -29.49 1.32 12.72
C SER A 316 -29.34 2.10 14.01
N HIS A 317 -28.13 2.58 14.35
CA HIS A 317 -27.88 3.38 15.55
C HIS A 317 -28.18 4.86 15.38
N ILE A 318 -28.55 5.30 14.16
CA ILE A 318 -28.96 6.67 13.90
C ILE A 318 -30.40 6.85 14.37
N TYR A 319 -30.54 7.46 15.55
CA TYR A 319 -31.83 7.73 16.16
C TYR A 319 -31.82 9.14 16.71
N LYS A 320 -32.94 9.87 16.60
CA LYS A 320 -32.99 11.17 17.26
C LYS A 320 -34.28 11.48 17.97
N LYS A 321 -34.07 11.75 19.26
CA LYS A 321 -35.02 12.20 20.26
C LYS A 321 -36.08 11.16 20.55
N VAL A 322 -35.97 10.63 21.76
CA VAL A 322 -37.14 10.34 22.57
C VAL A 322 -38.04 11.56 22.43
N SER A 323 -39.21 11.39 21.80
CA SER A 323 -40.23 12.43 21.84
C SER A 323 -40.44 12.86 23.30
N SER A 324 -41.07 14.01 23.54
CA SER A 324 -41.48 14.38 24.91
C SER A 324 -42.30 13.28 25.60
N SER A 325 -42.83 12.32 24.84
CA SER A 325 -43.60 11.16 25.29
C SER A 325 -42.81 9.85 25.45
N GLY A 326 -41.48 9.83 25.35
CA GLY A 326 -40.72 8.59 25.55
C GLY A 326 -40.50 7.74 24.28
N ASN A 327 -41.07 8.12 23.13
CA ASN A 327 -41.05 7.26 21.94
C ASN A 327 -39.91 7.65 21.00
N PRO A 328 -39.12 6.70 20.48
CA PRO A 328 -38.11 6.99 19.48
C PRO A 328 -38.78 7.48 18.19
N VAL A 329 -38.33 8.63 17.68
CA VAL A 329 -38.73 9.16 16.37
C VAL A 329 -37.59 8.88 15.39
N ILE A 330 -37.88 8.13 14.33
CA ILE A 330 -36.93 7.86 13.26
C ILE A 330 -36.71 9.17 12.48
N THR A 331 -35.45 9.55 12.31
CA THR A 331 -35.11 10.77 11.58
C THR A 331 -35.07 10.52 10.08
N SER A 332 -35.22 11.58 9.30
CA SER A 332 -34.89 11.54 7.87
C SER A 332 -33.43 11.18 7.60
N LYS A 333 -32.55 11.31 8.60
CA LYS A 333 -31.14 10.98 8.50
C LYS A 333 -30.88 9.48 8.53
N HIS A 334 -31.59 8.74 9.39
CA HIS A 334 -31.59 7.28 9.40
C HIS A 334 -31.90 6.71 8.01
N ASP A 335 -33.01 7.17 7.42
CA ASP A 335 -33.44 6.76 6.10
C ASP A 335 -32.47 7.21 4.99
N SER A 336 -31.83 8.38 5.16
CA SER A 336 -30.79 8.85 4.26
C SER A 336 -29.53 7.99 4.33
N CYS A 337 -29.11 7.54 5.52
CA CYS A 337 -27.95 6.68 5.71
C CYS A 337 -28.14 5.37 4.95
N TYR A 338 -29.21 4.64 5.24
CA TYR A 338 -29.53 3.38 4.55
C TYR A 338 -29.62 3.53 3.04
N ARG A 339 -30.22 4.63 2.57
CA ARG A 339 -30.32 4.91 1.13
C ARG A 339 -28.95 5.07 0.47
N GLU A 340 -28.04 5.82 1.08
CA GLU A 340 -26.71 6.04 0.49
C GLU A 340 -25.82 4.79 0.61
N VAL A 341 -25.88 4.07 1.73
CA VAL A 341 -25.18 2.79 1.89
C VAL A 341 -25.68 1.76 0.87
N ALA A 342 -26.99 1.64 0.66
CA ALA A 342 -27.58 0.75 -0.34
C ALA A 342 -27.05 1.03 -1.77
N LYS A 343 -26.92 2.32 -2.14
CA LYS A 343 -26.36 2.72 -3.43
C LYS A 343 -24.88 2.37 -3.55
N LEU A 344 -24.09 2.68 -2.53
CA LEU A 344 -22.64 2.41 -2.52
C LEU A 344 -22.37 0.90 -2.61
N MET A 345 -23.17 0.08 -1.94
CA MET A 345 -23.10 -1.39 -2.02
C MET A 345 -23.70 -1.96 -3.31
N SER A 346 -24.42 -1.15 -4.10
CA SER A 346 -25.31 -1.63 -5.16
C SER A 346 -26.28 -2.72 -4.68
N ASP A 347 -26.77 -2.63 -3.44
CA ASP A 347 -27.62 -3.66 -2.84
C ASP A 347 -29.02 -3.09 -2.51
N PRO A 348 -30.05 -3.39 -3.32
CA PRO A 348 -31.39 -2.89 -3.08
C PRO A 348 -32.03 -3.48 -1.81
N SER A 349 -31.58 -4.62 -1.29
CA SER A 349 -32.15 -5.22 -0.08
C SER A 349 -31.92 -4.37 1.17
N VAL A 350 -30.85 -3.58 1.20
CA VAL A 350 -30.55 -2.63 2.29
C VAL A 350 -31.66 -1.58 2.43
N CYS A 351 -32.40 -1.27 1.37
CA CYS A 351 -33.55 -0.36 1.43
C CYS A 351 -34.69 -0.89 2.34
N ASN A 352 -34.73 -2.18 2.67
CA ASN A 352 -35.75 -2.76 3.57
C ASN A 352 -35.81 -2.05 4.93
N TYR A 353 -34.69 -1.52 5.39
CA TYR A 353 -34.55 -0.88 6.70
C TYR A 353 -35.04 0.57 6.72
N ILE A 354 -35.35 1.18 5.58
CA ILE A 354 -35.88 2.54 5.49
C ILE A 354 -37.34 2.57 5.94
N ILE A 355 -37.67 3.42 6.92
CA ILE A 355 -39.03 3.49 7.47
C ILE A 355 -39.96 4.36 6.62
N ALA A 356 -39.50 5.52 6.15
CA ALA A 356 -40.35 6.37 5.33
C ALA A 356 -40.59 5.73 3.96
N ILE A 357 -41.80 5.22 3.74
CA ILE A 357 -42.23 4.57 2.49
C ILE A 357 -41.87 5.39 1.25
N PRO A 358 -42.10 6.73 1.19
CA PRO A 358 -41.71 7.51 0.02
C PRO A 358 -40.19 7.46 -0.23
N THR A 359 -39.38 7.48 0.83
CA THR A 359 -37.92 7.42 0.74
C THR A 359 -37.45 6.04 0.30
N ARG A 360 -38.00 5.00 0.92
CA ARG A 360 -37.68 3.61 0.61
C ARG A 360 -37.96 3.29 -0.84
N ASP A 361 -39.18 3.57 -1.27
CA ASP A 361 -39.65 3.18 -2.59
C ASP A 361 -39.02 4.05 -3.68
N ARG A 362 -39.18 5.37 -3.57
CA ARG A 362 -38.82 6.28 -4.66
C ARG A 362 -37.33 6.59 -4.69
N TYR A 363 -36.72 6.81 -3.53
CA TYR A 363 -35.34 7.32 -3.45
C TYR A 363 -34.31 6.20 -3.20
N CYS A 364 -34.73 5.01 -2.78
CA CYS A 364 -33.82 3.87 -2.60
C CYS A 364 -34.03 2.80 -3.69
N TYR A 365 -35.09 1.99 -3.62
CA TYR A 365 -35.28 0.89 -4.57
C TYR A 365 -35.25 1.34 -6.03
N LEU A 366 -36.05 2.35 -6.39
CA LEU A 366 -36.11 2.80 -7.79
C LEU A 366 -34.77 3.35 -8.28
N SER A 367 -34.01 4.02 -7.40
CA SER A 367 -32.73 4.60 -7.78
C SER A 367 -31.67 3.52 -8.06
N ILE A 368 -31.71 2.40 -7.35
CA ILE A 368 -30.76 1.29 -7.55
C ILE A 368 -31.20 0.40 -8.72
N ILE A 369 -32.47 0.00 -8.75
CA ILE A 369 -33.02 -0.95 -9.75
C ILE A 369 -33.06 -0.32 -11.14
N TYR A 370 -33.53 0.93 -11.25
CA TYR A 370 -33.71 1.62 -12.53
C TYR A 370 -32.67 2.71 -12.78
N GLY A 371 -31.72 2.92 -11.86
CA GLY A 371 -30.67 3.91 -12.02
C GLY A 371 -29.92 3.72 -13.33
N ARG A 372 -29.79 4.80 -14.10
CA ARG A 372 -28.97 4.86 -15.30
C ARG A 372 -27.97 6.00 -15.20
N THR A 373 -26.79 5.82 -15.77
CA THR A 373 -25.80 6.88 -15.99
C THR A 373 -26.26 7.80 -17.12
N ASP A 374 -25.54 8.91 -17.34
CA ASP A 374 -25.80 9.81 -18.47
C ASP A 374 -25.58 9.13 -19.83
N SER A 375 -24.79 8.04 -19.89
CA SER A 375 -24.62 7.20 -21.09
C SER A 375 -25.75 6.19 -21.31
N GLY A 376 -26.71 6.09 -20.37
CA GLY A 376 -27.81 5.13 -20.43
C GLY A 376 -27.47 3.73 -19.92
N GLU A 377 -26.26 3.52 -19.38
CA GLU A 377 -25.86 2.27 -18.74
C GLU A 377 -26.47 2.14 -17.35
N TYR A 378 -26.62 0.92 -16.83
CA TYR A 378 -27.09 0.72 -15.45
C TYR A 378 -26.08 1.31 -14.46
N ALA A 379 -26.55 2.19 -13.58
CA ALA A 379 -25.69 2.86 -12.60
C ALA A 379 -25.23 1.91 -11.48
N TYR A 380 -25.93 0.80 -11.26
CA TYR A 380 -25.69 -0.15 -10.17
C TYR A 380 -25.74 -1.59 -10.67
N ASN A 381 -24.84 -2.43 -10.15
CA ASN A 381 -24.78 -3.86 -10.44
C ASN A 381 -25.19 -4.66 -9.20
N TYR A 382 -26.28 -5.40 -9.30
CA TYR A 382 -26.86 -6.19 -8.20
C TYR A 382 -27.16 -7.62 -8.65
N THR A 383 -27.20 -8.56 -7.70
CA THR A 383 -27.39 -9.99 -7.94
C THR A 383 -28.85 -10.43 -7.75
N LEU A 384 -29.15 -11.67 -8.19
CA LEU A 384 -30.46 -12.27 -7.95
C LEU A 384 -30.74 -12.43 -6.44
N GLU A 385 -29.74 -12.87 -5.67
CA GLU A 385 -29.86 -13.03 -4.21
C GLU A 385 -30.29 -11.72 -3.54
N GLN A 386 -29.67 -10.61 -3.93
CA GLN A 386 -30.02 -9.28 -3.42
C GLN A 386 -31.47 -8.89 -3.77
N CYS A 387 -31.94 -9.19 -4.99
CA CYS A 387 -33.36 -8.98 -5.32
C CYS A 387 -34.28 -9.84 -4.46
N MET A 388 -33.93 -11.11 -4.22
CA MET A 388 -34.76 -12.04 -3.45
C MET A 388 -34.86 -11.67 -1.97
N ASN A 389 -33.86 -10.95 -1.44
CA ASN A 389 -33.86 -10.42 -0.07
C ASN A 389 -34.70 -9.14 0.10
N ILE A 390 -35.27 -8.57 -0.96
CA ILE A 390 -36.20 -7.43 -0.83
C ILE A 390 -37.49 -7.88 -0.13
N ALA A 391 -37.88 -7.20 0.96
CA ALA A 391 -39.05 -7.57 1.75
C ALA A 391 -40.38 -7.23 1.05
N ASP A 392 -40.42 -6.15 0.28
CA ASP A 392 -41.60 -5.76 -0.50
C ASP A 392 -41.72 -6.60 -1.77
N GLU A 393 -42.75 -7.43 -1.87
CA GLU A 393 -42.97 -8.34 -3.00
C GLU A 393 -43.05 -7.63 -4.36
N VAL A 394 -43.66 -6.44 -4.43
CA VAL A 394 -43.78 -5.70 -5.70
C VAL A 394 -42.40 -5.23 -6.15
N ARG A 395 -41.59 -4.71 -5.23
CA ARG A 395 -40.21 -4.26 -5.50
C ARG A 395 -39.28 -5.43 -5.79
N LYS A 396 -39.43 -6.55 -5.09
CA LYS A 396 -38.70 -7.80 -5.33
C LYS A 396 -38.84 -8.26 -6.78
N TRP A 397 -40.07 -8.42 -7.27
CA TRP A 397 -40.29 -8.91 -8.62
C TRP A 397 -39.93 -7.89 -9.70
N SER A 398 -40.01 -6.60 -9.37
CA SER A 398 -39.49 -5.52 -10.23
C SER A 398 -37.96 -5.60 -10.37
N CYS A 399 -37.24 -5.87 -9.27
CA CYS A 399 -35.79 -6.07 -9.25
C CYS A 399 -35.38 -7.26 -10.13
N VAL A 400 -36.02 -8.42 -9.93
CA VAL A 400 -35.77 -9.63 -10.73
C VAL A 400 -36.05 -9.39 -12.22
N SER A 401 -37.14 -8.68 -12.54
CA SER A 401 -37.48 -8.35 -13.93
C SER A 401 -36.44 -7.48 -14.61
N GLU A 402 -35.93 -6.44 -13.94
CA GLU A 402 -34.87 -5.60 -14.52
C GLU A 402 -33.53 -6.33 -14.60
N LEU A 403 -33.25 -7.23 -13.65
CA LEU A 403 -32.05 -8.09 -13.71
C LEU A 403 -32.09 -9.02 -14.94
N ALA A 404 -33.24 -9.65 -15.19
CA ALA A 404 -33.48 -10.49 -16.36
C ALA A 404 -33.24 -9.71 -17.66
N LYS A 405 -33.81 -8.51 -17.75
CA LYS A 405 -33.63 -7.61 -18.90
C LYS A 405 -32.18 -7.19 -19.09
N ARG A 406 -31.46 -6.82 -18.02
CA ARG A 406 -30.04 -6.42 -18.10
C ARG A 406 -29.15 -7.54 -18.61
N ASN A 407 -29.44 -8.77 -18.21
CA ASN A 407 -28.62 -9.94 -18.53
C ASN A 407 -29.11 -10.68 -19.79
N SER A 408 -30.22 -10.23 -20.41
CA SER A 408 -30.95 -10.96 -21.45
C SER A 408 -31.24 -12.42 -21.06
N ASP A 409 -31.57 -12.64 -19.78
CA ASP A 409 -31.78 -13.96 -19.20
C ASP A 409 -33.27 -14.16 -18.87
N VAL A 410 -34.00 -14.75 -19.83
CA VAL A 410 -35.43 -15.08 -19.68
C VAL A 410 -35.65 -16.10 -18.56
N GLY A 411 -34.65 -16.92 -18.20
CA GLY A 411 -34.75 -17.90 -17.11
C GLY A 411 -35.03 -17.23 -15.76
N LEU A 412 -34.53 -16.02 -15.54
CA LEU A 412 -34.82 -15.24 -14.34
C LEU A 412 -36.30 -14.82 -14.25
N CYS A 413 -36.99 -14.65 -15.38
CA CYS A 413 -38.42 -14.34 -15.38
C CYS A 413 -39.29 -15.50 -14.89
N GLU A 414 -38.82 -16.74 -14.96
CA GLU A 414 -39.55 -17.92 -14.46
C GLU A 414 -39.63 -17.96 -12.93
N LEU A 415 -38.76 -17.22 -12.25
CA LEU A 415 -38.80 -17.06 -10.79
C LEU A 415 -39.92 -16.13 -10.33
N ILE A 416 -40.48 -15.31 -11.22
CA ILE A 416 -41.54 -14.36 -10.91
C ILE A 416 -42.88 -15.11 -10.85
N PRO A 417 -43.72 -14.90 -9.82
CA PRO A 417 -45.05 -15.47 -9.77
C PRO A 417 -45.89 -15.13 -11.01
N GLU A 418 -46.76 -16.05 -11.43
CA GLU A 418 -47.63 -15.86 -12.59
C GLU A 418 -48.43 -14.56 -12.52
N GLY A 419 -48.38 -13.75 -13.59
CA GLY A 419 -49.04 -12.45 -13.63
C GLY A 419 -48.50 -11.48 -14.68
N SER A 420 -48.95 -10.23 -14.61
CA SER A 420 -48.53 -9.18 -15.55
C SER A 420 -47.03 -8.87 -15.48
N THR A 421 -46.43 -8.91 -14.28
CA THR A 421 -44.98 -8.68 -14.10
C THR A 421 -44.15 -9.74 -14.82
N LYS A 422 -44.49 -11.03 -14.67
CA LYS A 422 -43.81 -12.14 -15.38
C LYS A 422 -43.88 -11.97 -16.90
N ASN A 423 -45.08 -11.72 -17.42
CA ASN A 423 -45.27 -11.52 -18.86
C ASN A 423 -44.47 -10.33 -19.40
N THR A 424 -44.42 -9.24 -18.62
CA THR A 424 -43.62 -8.05 -18.97
C THR A 424 -42.12 -8.36 -18.95
N CYS A 425 -41.65 -9.11 -17.96
CA CYS A 425 -40.26 -9.56 -17.86
C CYS A 425 -39.85 -10.37 -19.10
N ILE A 426 -40.63 -11.41 -19.44
CA ILE A 426 -40.33 -12.29 -20.59
C ILE A 426 -40.25 -11.46 -21.88
N ALA A 427 -41.17 -10.53 -22.08
CA ALA A 427 -41.19 -9.67 -23.26
C ALA A 427 -39.99 -8.72 -23.35
N GLN A 428 -39.42 -8.30 -22.21
CA GLN A 428 -38.31 -7.36 -22.16
C GLN A 428 -36.92 -8.02 -22.12
N ALA A 429 -36.83 -9.26 -21.65
CA ALA A 429 -35.57 -10.01 -21.55
C ALA A 429 -35.23 -10.78 -22.83
N GLN A 430 -36.13 -10.82 -23.82
CA GLN A 430 -35.85 -11.37 -25.14
C GLN A 430 -34.98 -10.39 -25.96
N PRO A 431 -33.93 -10.89 -26.65
CA PRO A 431 -32.97 -10.07 -27.39
C PRO A 431 -33.55 -9.37 -28.62
#